data_AF-A0AAW0DYX8-F1
#
_entry.id   AF-A0AAW0DYX8-F1
#
_cell.length_a   1.000
_cell.length_b   1.000
_cell.length_c   1.000
_cell.angle_alpha   90.00
_cell.angle_beta   90.00
_cell.angle_gamma   90.00
#
_symmetry.space_group_name_H-M   'P 1'
#
loop_
_entity.id
_entity.type
_entity.pdbx_description
1 polymer ?
#
loop_
_entity_poly.entity_id
_entity_poly.type
_entity_poly.pdbx_seq_one_letter_code
_entity_poly.pdbx_strand_id
1 'polypeptide(L)'
;MRLKRDMKSLGIANPQNSEEDVARLTRKRRSKPSRQKASAKKQLLGEGEFHDKAAYEQKVQGLETELQAERQRVKKLSKELNKREIDIKRLQTDHNEEKRYCAALLSQLGALQRDYSIARLHHQQRARELHAAHKFLHEDTNQSVEGTVSLLDRLNAEIHHVSASISLLDYNDIQDTSQRSLAEEDELDKDVVWMFGETMSRVLRKSRGSQHAPFILQCFLQGVASRHCYYLIEQWAPDFEISQMLCETYNRMKTSNLPLVVERWKALTKAQTKYPTQTHTALIADIRISLLEMIRKVLHTTGRRNWQTYSSYVEKCAENVLNLASRLDTLLGKDVSNPTLKVFCAIGGDSFAEGTMEDTCFPENKTHVGDVVGSTDLGLCVQDGGPVLRKARVLRLSSVIRVVE
;
A
#
# COMPACT_ATOMS: atom_id res chain seq x y z
N MET A 1 -6.39 -0.79 34.76
CA MET A 1 -7.19 -1.79 35.50
C MET A 1 -7.46 -2.98 34.59
N ARG A 2 -7.22 -4.20 35.11
CA ARG A 2 -7.87 -5.48 34.77
C ARG A 2 -8.05 -5.84 33.29
N LEU A 3 -7.26 -6.83 32.85
CA LEU A 3 -7.70 -8.19 32.50
C LEU A 3 -6.43 -9.01 32.20
N LYS A 4 -5.99 -9.84 33.15
CA LYS A 4 -6.15 -11.32 33.18
C LYS A 4 -5.23 -12.00 32.15
N ARG A 5 -4.19 -12.68 32.66
CA ARG A 5 -4.21 -14.11 33.03
C ARG A 5 -4.42 -14.96 31.78
N ASP A 6 -3.34 -15.57 31.30
CA ASP A 6 -3.26 -17.00 30.99
C ASP A 6 -1.98 -17.29 30.20
N MET A 7 -0.92 -17.68 30.90
CA MET A 7 0.15 -18.54 30.36
C MET A 7 0.69 -19.44 31.47
N LYS A 8 -0.24 -20.20 32.07
CA LYS A 8 0.04 -21.27 33.03
C LYS A 8 -0.18 -22.62 32.33
N SER A 9 0.70 -22.97 31.40
CA SER A 9 0.78 -24.35 30.88
C SER A 9 2.11 -24.56 30.16
N LEU A 10 3.08 -25.15 30.86
CA LEU A 10 3.87 -26.29 30.39
C LEU A 10 4.78 -26.68 31.56
N GLY A 11 4.48 -27.84 32.13
CA GLY A 11 4.92 -28.28 33.43
C GLY A 11 6.42 -28.49 33.54
N ILE A 12 6.99 -27.93 34.60
CA ILE A 12 8.22 -28.43 35.20
C ILE A 12 7.83 -28.80 36.63
N ALA A 13 7.54 -30.08 36.81
CA ALA A 13 7.33 -30.66 38.12
C ALA A 13 8.68 -30.83 38.81
N ASN A 14 8.81 -30.17 39.96
CA ASN A 14 9.71 -30.59 41.03
C ASN A 14 8.99 -31.73 41.78
N PRO A 15 9.69 -32.76 42.24
CA PRO A 15 9.69 -32.94 43.69
C PRO A 15 11.03 -33.36 44.28
N GLN A 16 11.21 -32.88 45.50
CA GLN A 16 12.20 -33.29 46.48
C GLN A 16 11.97 -34.73 46.96
N ASN A 17 13.09 -35.35 47.36
CA ASN A 17 13.28 -36.30 48.46
C ASN A 17 12.62 -37.70 48.43
N SER A 18 13.49 -38.72 48.36
CA SER A 18 13.57 -39.86 49.29
C SER A 18 14.99 -40.45 49.10
N GLU A 19 15.92 -40.26 50.03
CA GLU A 19 16.17 -41.09 51.23
C GLU A 19 16.47 -42.56 50.93
N GLU A 20 17.69 -42.96 51.34
CA GLU A 20 18.06 -44.26 51.94
C GLU A 20 17.90 -45.52 51.04
N ASP A 21 18.76 -46.54 51.04
CA ASP A 21 19.64 -47.06 52.08
C ASP A 21 20.58 -48.12 51.46
N VAL A 22 21.72 -48.38 52.10
CA VAL A 22 22.38 -49.70 52.35
C VAL A 22 23.87 -49.47 52.70
N ALA A 23 24.07 -49.31 54.01
CA ALA A 23 25.10 -49.91 54.88
C ALA A 23 26.52 -50.18 54.30
N ARG A 24 27.57 -49.47 54.78
CA ARG A 24 28.39 -49.79 55.97
C ARG A 24 28.79 -51.27 56.12
N LEU A 25 30.11 -51.53 56.15
CA LEU A 25 30.76 -52.40 57.15
C LEU A 25 32.30 -52.26 57.10
N THR A 26 32.87 -51.64 58.16
CA THR A 26 34.10 -52.07 58.88
C THR A 26 35.48 -51.95 58.17
N ARG A 27 36.64 -51.72 58.80
CA ARG A 27 37.06 -51.61 60.21
C ARG A 27 38.52 -51.12 60.27
N LYS A 28 38.80 -50.32 61.31
CA LYS A 28 39.93 -50.42 62.28
C LYS A 28 41.39 -50.57 61.78
N ARG A 29 42.17 -49.57 62.21
CA ARG A 29 43.40 -49.66 63.04
C ARG A 29 44.51 -50.64 62.58
N ARG A 30 45.73 -50.11 62.46
CA ARG A 30 46.83 -50.51 63.36
C ARG A 30 48.01 -49.53 63.36
N SER A 31 48.13 -48.83 64.49
CA SER A 31 49.38 -48.35 65.06
C SER A 31 50.25 -49.53 65.55
N LYS A 32 51.55 -49.26 65.65
CA LYS A 32 52.69 -50.09 66.13
C LYS A 32 52.41 -51.00 67.35
N PRO A 33 53.29 -51.99 67.58
CA PRO A 33 54.09 -51.90 68.81
C PRO A 33 55.59 -52.16 68.60
N SER A 34 56.33 -51.56 69.52
CA SER A 34 57.75 -51.70 69.81
C SER A 34 57.98 -52.79 70.88
N ARG A 35 59.27 -53.13 71.08
CA ARG A 35 59.88 -53.84 72.23
C ARG A 35 59.59 -55.34 72.31
N GLN A 36 60.48 -56.20 72.82
CA GLN A 36 61.91 -56.22 73.17
C GLN A 36 62.07 -57.62 73.81
N LYS A 37 63.28 -58.21 73.76
CA LYS A 37 63.79 -59.25 74.69
C LYS A 37 63.13 -60.65 74.55
N ALA A 38 63.82 -61.78 74.74
CA ALA A 38 65.21 -62.08 75.05
C ALA A 38 65.45 -63.59 74.89
N SER A 39 66.74 -63.95 74.75
CA SER A 39 67.42 -65.05 75.45
C SER A 39 67.04 -66.51 75.17
N ALA A 40 67.93 -67.16 74.42
CA ALA A 40 68.79 -68.29 74.85
C ALA A 40 68.22 -69.41 75.76
N LYS A 41 68.34 -70.66 75.27
CA LYS A 41 68.97 -71.83 75.94
C LYS A 41 69.10 -72.95 74.87
N LYS A 42 70.32 -73.40 74.51
CA LYS A 42 70.99 -74.67 74.92
C LYS A 42 70.21 -75.93 74.47
N GLN A 43 70.79 -77.06 74.09
CA GLN A 43 72.12 -77.59 73.77
C GLN A 43 71.86 -79.08 73.46
N LEU A 44 72.76 -79.71 72.69
CA LEU A 44 73.12 -81.14 72.74
C LEU A 44 72.26 -82.21 72.02
N LEU A 45 73.05 -83.08 71.33
CA LEU A 45 72.79 -84.42 70.80
C LEU A 45 71.96 -84.44 69.51
N GLY A 46 72.36 -85.08 68.42
CA GLY A 46 73.47 -85.98 68.16
C GLY A 46 73.17 -86.64 66.83
N GLU A 47 74.19 -86.73 65.98
CA GLU A 47 74.42 -87.76 64.96
C GLU A 47 73.23 -88.61 64.53
N GLY A 48 72.82 -88.40 63.27
CA GLY A 48 72.04 -89.36 62.50
C GLY A 48 70.82 -88.75 61.85
N GLU A 49 70.99 -88.11 60.68
CA GLU A 49 69.94 -87.95 59.65
C GLU A 49 70.50 -87.19 58.45
N PHE A 50 71.53 -87.75 57.81
CA PHE A 50 72.06 -87.28 56.53
C PHE A 50 71.10 -87.58 55.33
N HIS A 51 69.88 -88.08 55.61
CA HIS A 51 68.86 -88.39 54.60
C HIS A 51 67.66 -87.42 54.56
N ASP A 52 67.46 -86.54 55.55
CA ASP A 52 66.34 -85.58 55.54
C ASP A 52 66.70 -84.19 54.98
N LYS A 53 67.98 -83.82 55.00
CA LYS A 53 68.45 -82.54 54.42
C LYS A 53 68.24 -82.48 52.90
N ALA A 54 68.42 -83.61 52.21
CA ALA A 54 68.20 -83.72 50.77
C ALA A 54 66.71 -83.62 50.40
N ALA A 55 65.80 -84.20 51.20
CA ALA A 55 64.36 -84.09 50.99
C ALA A 55 63.86 -82.66 51.22
N TYR A 56 64.43 -81.96 52.21
CA TYR A 56 64.16 -80.53 52.43
C TYR A 56 64.71 -79.65 51.30
N GLU A 57 65.93 -79.89 50.82
CA GLU A 57 66.51 -79.15 49.68
C GLU A 57 65.71 -79.36 48.39
N GLN A 58 65.22 -80.58 48.14
CA GLN A 58 64.36 -80.89 46.99
C GLN A 58 62.99 -80.19 47.09
N LYS A 59 62.42 -80.10 48.30
CA LYS A 59 61.18 -79.35 48.55
C LYS A 59 61.37 -77.84 48.41
N VAL A 60 62.52 -77.32 48.85
CA VAL A 60 62.89 -75.90 48.66
C VAL A 60 63.07 -75.59 47.17
N GLN A 61 63.76 -76.44 46.40
CA GLN A 61 63.87 -76.28 44.95
C GLN A 61 62.51 -76.35 44.23
N GLY A 62 61.62 -77.27 44.65
CA GLY A 62 60.25 -77.35 44.14
C GLY A 62 59.46 -76.06 44.38
N LEU A 63 59.53 -75.52 45.60
CA LEU A 63 58.88 -74.25 45.95
C LEU A 63 59.51 -73.05 45.22
N GLU A 64 60.82 -73.04 44.99
CA GLU A 64 61.48 -71.99 44.22
C GLU A 64 61.06 -71.98 42.75
N THR A 65 60.95 -73.16 42.13
CA THR A 65 60.47 -73.29 40.74
C THR A 65 59.01 -72.90 40.61
N GLU A 66 58.15 -73.27 41.56
CA GLU A 66 56.74 -72.86 41.60
C GLU A 66 56.60 -71.34 41.82
N LEU A 67 57.36 -70.77 42.77
CA LEU A 67 57.42 -69.32 42.98
C LEU A 67 57.90 -68.59 41.72
N GLN A 68 58.86 -69.15 40.99
CA GLN A 68 59.36 -68.58 39.74
C GLN A 68 58.33 -68.66 38.61
N ALA A 69 57.62 -69.78 38.47
CA ALA A 69 56.51 -69.94 37.53
C ALA A 69 55.39 -68.93 37.82
N GLU A 70 55.05 -68.74 39.09
CA GLU A 70 53.98 -67.82 39.47
C GLU A 70 54.38 -66.36 39.32
N ARG A 71 55.66 -66.02 39.59
CA ARG A 71 56.22 -64.71 39.22
C ARG A 71 56.13 -64.44 37.71
N GLN A 72 56.36 -65.45 36.87
CA GLN A 72 56.19 -65.30 35.42
C GLN A 72 54.71 -65.13 35.05
N ARG A 73 53.80 -65.86 35.70
CA ARG A 73 52.35 -65.74 35.51
C ARG A 73 51.85 -64.34 35.87
N VAL A 74 52.24 -63.83 37.04
CA VAL A 74 51.93 -62.47 37.49
C VAL A 74 52.49 -61.42 36.52
N LYS A 75 53.72 -61.61 36.00
CA LYS A 75 54.28 -60.72 34.97
C LYS A 75 53.49 -60.73 33.67
N LYS A 76 53.03 -61.90 33.20
CA LYS A 76 52.19 -62.01 31.99
C LYS A 76 50.84 -61.32 32.19
N LEU A 77 50.17 -61.61 33.31
CA LEU A 77 48.90 -60.97 33.67
C LEU A 77 49.04 -59.45 33.82
N SER A 78 50.12 -58.96 34.44
CA SER A 78 50.44 -57.53 34.54
C SER A 78 50.57 -56.87 33.18
N LYS A 79 51.26 -57.50 32.21
CA LYS A 79 51.40 -56.98 30.85
C LYS A 79 50.06 -56.94 30.11
N GLU A 80 49.25 -58.00 30.27
CA GLU A 80 47.94 -58.07 29.64
C GLU A 80 46.98 -57.04 30.23
N LEU A 81 47.00 -56.85 31.56
CA LEU A 81 46.20 -55.84 32.25
C LEU A 81 46.60 -54.43 31.80
N ASN A 82 47.90 -54.13 31.70
CA ASN A 82 48.39 -52.87 31.13
C ASN A 82 47.91 -52.67 29.68
N LYS A 83 47.96 -53.73 28.85
CA LYS A 83 47.48 -53.64 27.46
C LYS A 83 45.99 -53.32 27.41
N ARG A 84 45.18 -54.02 28.20
CA ARG A 84 43.73 -53.76 28.30
C ARG A 84 43.44 -52.36 28.81
N GLU A 85 44.22 -51.85 29.76
CA GLU A 85 44.06 -50.50 30.28
C GLU A 85 44.36 -49.43 29.22
N ILE A 86 45.39 -49.65 28.38
CA ILE A 86 45.67 -48.80 27.22
C ILE A 86 44.52 -48.85 26.20
N ASP A 87 44.02 -50.05 25.89
CA ASP A 87 42.91 -50.22 24.95
C ASP A 87 41.62 -49.54 25.45
N ILE A 88 41.31 -49.66 26.75
CA ILE A 88 40.17 -48.97 27.38
C ILE A 88 40.32 -47.45 27.26
N LYS A 89 41.51 -46.91 27.55
CA LYS A 89 41.77 -45.46 27.41
C LYS A 89 41.60 -45.01 25.96
N ARG A 90 42.08 -45.80 24.99
CA ARG A 90 41.90 -45.51 23.56
C ARG A 90 40.43 -45.49 23.17
N LEU A 91 39.68 -46.55 23.51
CA LEU A 91 38.24 -46.63 23.21
C LEU A 91 37.44 -45.51 23.89
N GLN A 92 37.85 -45.08 25.10
CA GLN A 92 37.24 -43.94 25.77
C GLN A 92 37.50 -42.62 25.02
N THR A 93 38.71 -42.43 24.49
CA THR A 93 39.02 -41.26 23.64
C THR A 93 38.19 -41.30 22.37
N ASP A 94 38.18 -42.42 21.65
CA ASP A 94 37.41 -42.59 20.40
C ASP A 94 35.91 -42.34 20.65
N HIS A 95 35.35 -42.91 21.72
CA HIS A 95 33.95 -42.70 22.10
C HIS A 95 33.63 -41.23 22.42
N ASN A 96 34.56 -40.52 23.08
CA ASN A 96 34.39 -39.11 23.37
C ASN A 96 34.47 -38.23 22.11
N GLU A 97 35.30 -38.62 21.14
CA GLU A 97 35.40 -37.95 19.84
C GLU A 97 34.13 -38.14 19.02
N GLU A 98 33.62 -39.37 18.90
CA GLU A 98 32.33 -39.64 18.25
C GLU A 98 31.18 -38.90 18.92
N LYS A 99 31.15 -38.86 20.25
CA LYS A 99 30.12 -38.12 21.00
C LYS A 99 30.16 -36.62 20.70
N ARG A 100 31.36 -36.03 20.59
CA ARG A 100 31.53 -34.62 20.18
C ARG A 100 31.10 -34.40 18.73
N TYR A 101 31.43 -35.33 17.83
CA TYR A 101 31.02 -35.28 16.43
C TYR A 101 29.49 -35.32 16.29
N CYS A 102 28.82 -36.26 16.96
CA CYS A 102 27.37 -36.36 17.00
C CYS A 102 26.71 -35.09 17.56
N ALA A 103 27.27 -34.51 18.64
CA ALA A 103 26.77 -33.26 19.20
C ALA A 103 26.92 -32.08 18.22
N ALA A 104 28.05 -31.99 17.51
CA ALA A 104 28.28 -30.96 16.50
C ALA A 104 27.30 -31.11 15.32
N LEU A 105 27.07 -32.33 14.84
CA LEU A 105 26.14 -32.61 13.74
C LEU A 105 24.69 -32.29 14.13
N LEU A 106 24.27 -32.63 15.35
CA LEU A 106 22.95 -32.27 15.87
C LEU A 106 22.77 -30.75 15.99
N SER A 107 23.81 -30.03 16.41
CA SER A 107 23.80 -28.56 16.44
C SER A 107 23.65 -27.96 15.04
N GLN A 108 24.38 -28.49 14.05
CA GLN A 108 24.26 -28.07 12.65
C GLN A 108 22.88 -28.35 12.07
N LEU A 109 22.32 -29.54 12.30
CA LEU A 109 20.95 -29.88 11.90
C LEU A 109 19.93 -28.92 12.54
N GLY A 110 20.09 -28.61 13.83
CA GLY A 110 19.24 -27.65 14.52
C GLY A 110 19.38 -26.22 13.99
N ALA A 111 20.55 -25.83 13.50
CA ALA A 111 20.75 -24.54 12.82
C ALA A 111 20.07 -24.52 11.44
N LEU A 112 20.32 -25.53 10.62
CA LEU A 112 19.74 -25.64 9.27
C LEU A 112 18.20 -25.67 9.30
N GLN A 113 17.62 -26.36 10.29
CA GLN A 113 16.16 -26.41 10.47
C GLN A 113 15.57 -25.04 10.84
N ARG A 114 16.30 -24.22 11.60
CA ARG A 114 15.91 -22.84 11.91
C ARG A 114 15.99 -21.95 10.67
N ASP A 115 17.07 -22.05 9.90
CA ASP A 115 17.24 -21.26 8.68
C ASP A 115 16.16 -21.60 7.65
N TYR A 116 15.84 -22.89 7.50
CA TYR A 116 14.75 -23.35 6.63
C TYR A 116 13.38 -22.80 7.06
N SER A 117 13.09 -22.76 8.36
CA SER A 117 11.81 -22.24 8.85
C SER A 117 11.67 -20.72 8.62
N ILE A 118 12.75 -19.97 8.81
CA ILE A 118 12.83 -18.54 8.51
C ILE A 118 12.65 -18.29 7.01
N ALA A 119 13.39 -19.00 6.15
CA ALA A 119 13.27 -18.88 4.71
C ALA A 119 11.84 -19.18 4.22
N ARG A 120 11.22 -20.25 4.75
CA ARG A 120 9.84 -20.60 4.44
C ARG A 120 8.85 -19.49 4.84
N LEU A 121 9.04 -18.87 6.01
CA LEU A 121 8.20 -17.73 6.44
C LEU A 121 8.32 -16.55 5.47
N HIS A 122 9.55 -16.19 5.09
CA HIS A 122 9.79 -15.11 4.11
C HIS A 122 9.17 -15.40 2.75
N HIS A 123 9.27 -16.65 2.26
CA HIS A 123 8.62 -17.04 1.02
C HIS A 123 7.09 -16.95 1.10
N GLN A 124 6.49 -17.38 2.22
CA GLN A 124 5.05 -17.25 2.43
C GLN A 124 4.61 -15.78 2.49
N GLN A 125 5.39 -14.92 3.14
CA GLN A 125 5.12 -13.49 3.19
C GLN A 125 5.16 -12.87 1.78
N ARG A 126 6.23 -13.11 1.01
CA ARG A 126 6.34 -12.65 -0.36
C ARG A 126 5.22 -13.18 -1.25
N ALA A 127 4.84 -14.44 -1.10
CA ALA A 127 3.73 -15.02 -1.85
C ALA A 127 2.40 -14.32 -1.53
N ARG A 128 2.15 -13.95 -0.26
CA ARG A 128 0.96 -13.17 0.12
C ARG A 128 1.02 -11.74 -0.45
N GLU A 129 2.17 -11.09 -0.38
CA GLU A 129 2.38 -9.76 -0.95
C GLU A 129 2.18 -9.77 -2.47
N LEU A 130 2.73 -10.77 -3.17
CA LEU A 130 2.60 -10.94 -4.62
C LEU A 130 1.15 -11.29 -5.00
N HIS A 131 0.48 -12.15 -4.22
CA HIS A 131 -0.94 -12.45 -4.46
C HIS A 131 -1.83 -11.24 -4.21
N ALA A 132 -1.57 -10.44 -3.16
CA ALA A 132 -2.27 -9.19 -2.92
C ALA A 132 -2.02 -8.17 -4.04
N ALA A 133 -0.79 -8.06 -4.52
CA ALA A 133 -0.45 -7.22 -5.67
C ALA A 133 -1.13 -7.70 -6.96
N HIS A 134 -1.15 -9.01 -7.21
CA HIS A 134 -1.79 -9.60 -8.39
C HIS A 134 -3.31 -9.43 -8.37
N LYS A 135 -3.93 -9.65 -7.22
CA LYS A 135 -5.36 -9.41 -7.00
C LYS A 135 -5.70 -7.94 -7.22
N PHE A 136 -4.89 -7.03 -6.68
CA PHE A 136 -5.03 -5.59 -6.88
C PHE A 136 -4.87 -5.15 -8.34
N LEU A 137 -3.94 -5.77 -9.09
CA LEU A 137 -3.73 -5.47 -10.52
C LEU A 137 -4.85 -6.01 -11.43
N HIS A 138 -5.56 -7.07 -11.01
CA HIS A 138 -6.52 -7.78 -11.85
C HIS A 138 -8.00 -7.63 -11.46
N GLU A 139 -8.33 -7.17 -10.25
CA GLU A 139 -9.72 -6.86 -9.90
C GLU A 139 -10.16 -5.53 -10.56
N ASP A 140 -10.88 -5.66 -11.67
CA ASP A 140 -11.92 -4.74 -12.18
C ASP A 140 -11.55 -3.37 -12.76
N THR A 141 -10.36 -3.23 -13.34
CA THR A 141 -10.01 -2.00 -14.09
C THR A 141 -10.96 -1.73 -15.27
N ASN A 142 -11.45 -2.76 -15.96
CA ASN A 142 -12.35 -2.59 -17.10
C ASN A 142 -13.78 -2.15 -16.71
N GLN A 143 -14.33 -2.65 -15.60
CA GLN A 143 -15.66 -2.23 -15.13
C GLN A 143 -15.65 -0.78 -14.62
N SER A 144 -14.52 -0.33 -14.06
CA SER A 144 -14.36 1.03 -13.55
C SER A 144 -14.24 2.08 -14.67
N VAL A 145 -13.57 1.76 -15.79
CA VAL A 145 -13.51 2.65 -16.97
C VAL A 145 -14.89 2.83 -17.62
N GLU A 146 -15.63 1.74 -17.86
CA GLU A 146 -16.98 1.82 -18.45
C GLU A 146 -17.95 2.60 -17.54
N GLY A 147 -17.91 2.34 -16.23
CA GLY A 147 -18.67 3.09 -15.24
C GLY A 147 -18.33 4.59 -15.25
N THR A 148 -17.06 4.95 -15.41
CA THR A 148 -16.62 6.35 -15.49
C THR A 148 -17.12 7.03 -16.77
N VAL A 149 -17.02 6.34 -17.91
CA VAL A 149 -17.53 6.85 -19.20
C VAL A 149 -19.04 7.05 -19.15
N SER A 150 -19.80 6.07 -18.64
CA SER A 150 -21.25 6.16 -18.50
C SER A 150 -21.67 7.31 -17.56
N LEU A 151 -20.94 7.50 -16.46
CA LEU A 151 -21.22 8.59 -15.52
C LEU A 151 -20.93 9.96 -16.13
N LEU A 152 -19.87 10.09 -16.94
CA LEU A 152 -19.57 11.31 -17.69
C LEU A 152 -20.64 11.59 -18.75
N ASP A 153 -21.06 10.58 -19.52
CA ASP A 153 -22.13 10.72 -20.52
C ASP A 153 -23.43 11.21 -19.86
N ARG A 154 -23.76 10.69 -18.67
CA ARG A 154 -24.90 11.16 -17.87
C ARG A 154 -24.73 12.59 -17.39
N LEU A 155 -23.54 12.99 -16.96
CA LEU A 155 -23.25 14.37 -16.56
C LEU A 155 -23.42 15.33 -17.73
N ASN A 156 -22.87 15.01 -18.91
CA ASN A 156 -23.02 15.83 -20.12
C ASN A 156 -24.49 15.94 -20.56
N ALA A 157 -25.25 14.86 -20.48
CA ALA A 157 -26.69 14.87 -20.77
C ALA A 157 -27.47 15.78 -19.79
N GLU A 158 -27.15 15.75 -18.49
CA GLU A 158 -27.78 16.63 -17.50
C GLU A 158 -27.42 18.10 -17.76
N ILE A 159 -26.15 18.41 -18.05
CA ILE A 159 -25.69 19.75 -18.42
C ILE A 159 -26.48 20.26 -19.63
N HIS A 160 -26.62 19.44 -20.67
CA HIS A 160 -27.39 19.78 -21.86
C HIS A 160 -28.86 20.04 -21.54
N HIS A 161 -29.51 19.12 -20.82
CA HIS A 161 -30.93 19.22 -20.47
C HIS A 161 -31.24 20.46 -19.62
N VAL A 162 -30.43 20.72 -18.58
CA VAL A 162 -30.57 21.90 -17.73
C VAL A 162 -30.38 23.18 -18.54
N SER A 163 -29.34 23.23 -19.36
CA SER A 163 -29.04 24.42 -20.17
C SER A 163 -30.14 24.71 -21.18
N ALA A 164 -30.66 23.67 -21.85
CA ALA A 164 -31.79 23.78 -22.76
C ALA A 164 -33.03 24.30 -22.02
N SER A 165 -33.36 23.71 -20.88
CA SER A 165 -34.52 24.11 -20.08
C SER A 165 -34.44 25.57 -19.64
N ILE A 166 -33.30 26.01 -19.10
CA ILE A 166 -33.07 27.40 -18.68
C ILE A 166 -33.11 28.34 -19.89
N SER A 167 -32.55 27.94 -21.03
CA SER A 167 -32.54 28.76 -22.26
C SER A 167 -33.92 28.99 -22.87
N LEU A 168 -34.92 28.19 -22.49
CA LEU A 168 -36.30 28.34 -22.94
C LEU A 168 -37.16 29.16 -21.97
N LEU A 169 -36.69 29.40 -20.74
CA LEU A 169 -37.39 30.23 -19.76
C LEU A 169 -37.53 31.67 -20.26
N ASP A 170 -38.75 32.19 -20.31
CA ASP A 170 -39.06 33.59 -20.65
C ASP A 170 -38.52 34.08 -22.00
N TYR A 171 -38.44 33.21 -23.02
CA TYR A 171 -38.04 33.64 -24.37
C TYR A 171 -38.92 34.79 -24.92
N ASN A 172 -40.18 34.87 -24.47
CA ASN A 172 -41.15 35.88 -24.92
C ASN A 172 -41.17 37.17 -24.07
N ASP A 173 -40.43 37.24 -22.94
CA ASP A 173 -40.45 38.38 -22.01
C ASP A 173 -39.09 39.11 -21.97
N ILE A 174 -38.56 39.41 -23.16
CA ILE A 174 -37.34 40.21 -23.31
C ILE A 174 -37.72 41.69 -23.12
N GLN A 175 -37.47 42.22 -21.92
CA GLN A 175 -37.74 43.62 -21.62
C GLN A 175 -36.74 44.55 -22.32
N ASP A 176 -37.27 45.63 -22.91
CA ASP A 176 -36.46 46.65 -23.57
C ASP A 176 -35.52 47.35 -22.56
N THR A 177 -34.25 47.46 -22.92
CA THR A 177 -33.14 47.70 -21.97
C THR A 177 -32.91 49.18 -21.69
N SER A 178 -33.71 50.07 -22.27
CA SER A 178 -33.49 51.52 -22.40
C SER A 178 -33.43 52.34 -21.10
N GLN A 179 -33.62 51.74 -19.92
CA GLN A 179 -33.68 52.43 -18.62
C GLN A 179 -32.60 52.02 -17.59
N ARG A 180 -31.42 51.55 -18.00
CA ARG A 180 -30.36 51.17 -17.03
C ARG A 180 -29.23 52.17 -16.86
N SER A 181 -28.64 52.15 -15.66
CA SER A 181 -27.35 52.77 -15.39
C SER A 181 -26.26 51.96 -16.11
N LEU A 182 -25.42 52.64 -16.88
CA LEU A 182 -24.36 52.02 -17.68
C LEU A 182 -23.36 51.21 -16.82
N ALA A 183 -23.21 51.55 -15.55
CA ALA A 183 -22.22 50.96 -14.65
C ALA A 183 -22.53 49.50 -14.23
N GLU A 184 -23.80 49.14 -14.03
CA GLU A 184 -24.16 47.75 -13.66
C GLU A 184 -24.07 46.79 -14.86
N GLU A 185 -24.30 47.29 -16.07
CA GLU A 185 -24.13 46.49 -17.29
C GLU A 185 -22.64 46.24 -17.57
N ASP A 186 -21.77 47.21 -17.33
CA ASP A 186 -20.33 47.06 -17.54
C ASP A 186 -19.69 46.00 -16.63
N GLU A 187 -20.06 45.93 -15.34
CA GLU A 187 -19.48 44.93 -14.41
C GLU A 187 -19.93 43.50 -14.73
N LEU A 188 -21.21 43.29 -15.01
CA LEU A 188 -21.74 41.95 -15.34
C LEU A 188 -21.17 41.43 -16.66
N ASP A 189 -20.88 42.33 -17.60
CA ASP A 189 -20.30 41.99 -18.88
C ASP A 189 -18.82 41.59 -18.76
N LYS A 190 -18.05 42.21 -17.85
CA LYS A 190 -16.64 41.87 -17.61
C LYS A 190 -16.43 40.40 -17.24
N ASP A 191 -17.26 39.82 -16.38
CA ASP A 191 -17.11 38.42 -15.96
C ASP A 191 -17.47 37.43 -17.08
N VAL A 192 -18.48 37.76 -17.89
CA VAL A 192 -18.85 36.95 -19.06
C VAL A 192 -17.74 37.04 -20.12
N VAL A 193 -17.19 38.24 -20.35
CA VAL A 193 -16.02 38.48 -21.22
C VAL A 193 -14.78 37.75 -20.70
N TRP A 194 -14.54 37.74 -19.39
CA TRP A 194 -13.42 37.00 -18.80
C TRP A 194 -13.56 35.48 -19.01
N MET A 195 -14.80 34.96 -18.91
CA MET A 195 -15.04 33.53 -19.07
C MET A 195 -15.01 33.05 -20.53
N PHE A 196 -15.60 33.81 -21.46
CA PHE A 196 -15.84 33.38 -22.85
C PHE A 196 -15.10 34.20 -23.91
N GLY A 197 -14.47 35.30 -23.53
CA GLY A 197 -13.83 36.25 -24.44
C GLY A 197 -14.80 37.27 -25.04
N GLU A 198 -14.25 38.41 -25.43
CA GLU A 198 -15.00 39.58 -25.91
C GLU A 198 -15.87 39.29 -27.14
N THR A 199 -15.34 38.55 -28.11
CA THR A 199 -16.08 38.25 -29.35
C THR A 199 -17.34 37.43 -29.06
N MET A 200 -17.25 36.50 -28.13
CA MET A 200 -18.36 35.62 -27.80
C MET A 200 -19.40 36.35 -26.96
N SER A 201 -18.98 37.13 -25.95
CA SER A 201 -19.89 38.01 -25.21
C SER A 201 -20.65 38.96 -26.14
N ARG A 202 -19.99 39.48 -27.19
CA ARG A 202 -20.64 40.28 -28.23
C ARG A 202 -21.67 39.49 -29.02
N VAL A 203 -21.41 38.23 -29.37
CA VAL A 203 -22.42 37.36 -30.00
C VAL A 203 -23.63 37.20 -29.09
N LEU A 204 -23.41 36.90 -27.80
CA LEU A 204 -24.50 36.77 -26.83
C LEU A 204 -25.37 38.02 -26.79
N ARG A 205 -24.74 39.21 -26.74
CA ARG A 205 -25.42 40.51 -26.78
C ARG A 205 -26.17 40.75 -28.09
N LYS A 206 -25.57 40.45 -29.24
CA LYS A 206 -26.18 40.65 -30.56
C LYS A 206 -27.31 39.65 -30.86
N SER A 207 -27.26 38.47 -30.26
CA SER A 207 -28.28 37.44 -30.44
C SER A 207 -29.62 37.79 -29.80
N ARG A 208 -29.69 38.87 -28.99
CA ARG A 208 -30.93 39.36 -28.38
C ARG A 208 -32.00 39.60 -29.46
N GLY A 209 -33.15 38.96 -29.29
CA GLY A 209 -34.28 39.05 -30.24
C GLY A 209 -34.11 38.24 -31.53
N SER A 210 -32.99 37.54 -31.73
CA SER A 210 -32.85 36.62 -32.86
C SER A 210 -33.61 35.30 -32.63
N GLN A 211 -34.00 34.63 -33.71
CA GLN A 211 -34.56 33.28 -33.64
C GLN A 211 -33.57 32.25 -33.07
N HIS A 212 -32.26 32.54 -33.11
CA HIS A 212 -31.19 31.69 -32.61
C HIS A 212 -30.79 31.98 -31.16
N ALA A 213 -31.39 32.99 -30.51
CA ALA A 213 -31.04 33.39 -29.15
C ALA A 213 -31.14 32.25 -28.11
N PRO A 214 -32.16 31.37 -28.12
CA PRO A 214 -32.24 30.26 -27.16
C PRO A 214 -31.09 29.29 -27.32
N PHE A 215 -30.74 28.94 -28.56
CA PHE A 215 -29.63 28.04 -28.85
C PHE A 215 -28.29 28.62 -28.40
N ILE A 216 -28.03 29.89 -28.72
CA ILE A 216 -26.79 30.56 -28.31
C ILE A 216 -26.72 30.61 -26.78
N LEU A 217 -27.79 31.03 -26.11
CA LEU A 217 -27.85 31.03 -24.65
C LEU A 217 -27.62 29.63 -24.05
N GLN A 218 -28.22 28.59 -24.63
CA GLN A 218 -28.01 27.20 -24.23
C GLN A 218 -26.53 26.83 -24.28
N CYS A 219 -25.82 27.13 -25.38
CA CYS A 219 -24.39 26.82 -25.51
C CYS A 219 -23.54 27.52 -24.43
N PHE A 220 -23.86 28.77 -24.08
CA PHE A 220 -23.17 29.47 -23.00
C PHE A 220 -23.43 28.83 -21.65
N LEU A 221 -24.68 28.49 -21.35
CA LEU A 221 -25.05 27.83 -20.09
C LEU A 221 -24.37 26.47 -19.96
N GLN A 222 -24.28 25.70 -21.04
CA GLN A 222 -23.50 24.45 -21.09
C GLN A 222 -22.02 24.73 -20.81
N GLY A 223 -21.45 25.78 -21.42
CA GLY A 223 -20.09 26.25 -21.17
C GLY A 223 -19.81 26.58 -19.71
N VAL A 224 -20.71 27.34 -19.07
CA VAL A 224 -20.60 27.69 -17.65
C VAL A 224 -20.64 26.42 -16.80
N ALA A 225 -21.63 25.56 -17.00
CA ALA A 225 -21.82 24.35 -16.21
C ALA A 225 -20.65 23.38 -16.36
N SER A 226 -20.20 23.11 -17.59
CA SER A 226 -19.05 22.26 -17.89
C SER A 226 -17.78 22.79 -17.23
N ARG A 227 -17.50 24.10 -17.32
CA ARG A 227 -16.32 24.70 -16.68
C ARG A 227 -16.32 24.56 -15.15
N HIS A 228 -17.47 24.76 -14.50
CA HIS A 228 -17.58 24.59 -13.05
C HIS A 228 -17.48 23.12 -12.62
N CYS A 229 -18.05 22.19 -13.40
CA CYS A 229 -17.88 20.75 -13.17
C CYS A 229 -16.42 20.33 -13.32
N TYR A 230 -15.74 20.81 -14.37
CA TYR A 230 -14.31 20.58 -14.57
C TYR A 230 -13.49 21.13 -13.40
N TYR A 231 -13.78 22.37 -12.96
CA TYR A 231 -13.13 22.97 -11.80
C TYR A 231 -13.34 22.10 -10.56
N LEU A 232 -14.57 21.68 -10.26
CA LEU A 232 -14.87 20.78 -9.14
C LEU A 232 -14.01 19.51 -9.23
N ILE A 233 -13.90 18.86 -10.39
CA ILE A 233 -13.15 17.61 -10.58
C ILE A 233 -11.64 17.84 -10.44
N GLU A 234 -11.09 18.90 -11.01
CA GLU A 234 -9.66 19.17 -10.99
C GLU A 234 -9.15 19.60 -9.61
N GLN A 235 -9.97 20.24 -8.77
CA GLN A 235 -9.54 20.69 -7.43
C GLN A 235 -9.00 19.54 -6.56
N TRP A 236 -7.99 19.84 -5.75
CA TRP A 236 -7.33 18.91 -4.83
C TRP A 236 -7.64 19.21 -3.35
N ALA A 237 -8.07 20.44 -3.06
CA ALA A 237 -8.52 20.90 -1.75
C ALA A 237 -9.58 22.01 -1.97
N PRO A 238 -10.39 22.37 -0.97
CA PRO A 238 -11.33 23.49 -1.12
C PRO A 238 -10.64 24.84 -1.21
N ASP A 239 -9.52 24.98 -0.48
CA ASP A 239 -8.68 26.16 -0.56
C ASP A 239 -7.90 26.14 -1.87
N PHE A 240 -8.05 27.22 -2.65
CA PHE A 240 -7.46 27.34 -3.98
C PHE A 240 -5.93 27.35 -3.94
N GLU A 241 -5.32 28.05 -2.97
CA GLU A 241 -3.86 28.17 -2.86
C GLU A 241 -3.24 26.81 -2.49
N ILE A 242 -3.85 26.09 -1.54
CA ILE A 242 -3.44 24.73 -1.17
C ILE A 242 -3.59 23.80 -2.37
N SER A 243 -4.73 23.86 -3.07
CA SER A 243 -5.00 23.02 -4.24
C SER A 243 -3.98 23.26 -5.37
N GLN A 244 -3.65 24.52 -5.65
CA GLN A 244 -2.62 24.89 -6.61
C GLN A 244 -1.25 24.34 -6.19
N MET A 245 -0.84 24.53 -4.95
CA MET A 245 0.43 24.02 -4.42
C MET A 245 0.53 22.49 -4.53
N LEU A 246 -0.55 21.76 -4.25
CA LEU A 246 -0.60 20.30 -4.40
C LEU A 246 -0.50 19.88 -5.87
N CYS A 247 -1.18 20.59 -6.78
CA CYS A 247 -1.11 20.36 -8.21
C CYS A 247 0.31 20.61 -8.77
N GLU A 248 0.97 21.70 -8.37
CA GLU A 248 2.35 22.00 -8.75
C GLU A 248 3.33 20.94 -8.23
N THR A 249 3.12 20.48 -7.00
CA THR A 249 3.92 19.40 -6.40
C THR A 249 3.73 18.09 -7.15
N TYR A 250 2.49 17.74 -7.50
CA TYR A 250 2.18 16.60 -8.37
C TYR A 250 2.90 16.69 -9.71
N ASN A 251 2.82 17.83 -10.40
CA ASN A 251 3.45 18.04 -11.71
C ASN A 251 4.98 17.88 -11.63
N ARG A 252 5.62 18.37 -10.56
CA ARG A 252 7.05 18.15 -10.31
C ARG A 252 7.38 16.68 -10.09
N MET A 253 6.59 15.97 -9.29
CA MET A 253 6.80 14.54 -9.04
C MET A 253 6.59 13.69 -10.29
N LYS A 254 5.63 14.06 -11.14
CA LYS A 254 5.33 13.37 -12.40
C LYS A 254 6.53 13.31 -13.34
N THR A 255 7.38 14.33 -13.35
CA THR A 255 8.58 14.37 -14.20
C THR A 255 9.73 13.49 -13.71
N SER A 256 9.75 13.11 -12.42
CA SER A 256 10.91 12.50 -11.76
C SER A 256 10.66 11.10 -11.20
N ASN A 257 9.40 10.66 -11.09
CA ASN A 257 9.03 9.42 -10.40
C ASN A 257 8.27 8.45 -11.30
N LEU A 258 8.17 7.20 -10.83
CA LEU A 258 7.34 6.16 -11.43
C LEU A 258 5.87 6.61 -11.47
N PRO A 259 5.17 6.56 -12.63
CA PRO A 259 3.80 7.04 -12.78
C PRO A 259 2.83 6.49 -11.73
N LEU A 260 2.92 5.19 -11.43
CA LEU A 260 2.06 4.53 -10.43
C LEU A 260 2.18 5.14 -9.02
N VAL A 261 3.39 5.56 -8.64
CA VAL A 261 3.64 6.19 -7.32
C VAL A 261 3.00 7.57 -7.26
N VAL A 262 3.11 8.32 -8.35
CA VAL A 262 2.60 9.70 -8.46
C VAL A 262 1.06 9.72 -8.45
N GLU A 263 0.41 8.75 -9.10
CA GLU A 263 -1.05 8.62 -9.07
C GLU A 263 -1.57 8.18 -7.71
N ARG A 264 -0.88 7.24 -7.07
CA ARG A 264 -1.24 6.85 -5.70
C ARG A 264 -1.10 8.02 -4.75
N TRP A 265 -0.06 8.84 -4.92
CA TRP A 265 0.09 10.06 -4.15
C TRP A 265 -1.09 11.01 -4.41
N LYS A 266 -1.48 11.23 -5.68
CA LYS A 266 -2.65 12.04 -6.03
C LYS A 266 -3.93 11.58 -5.34
N ALA A 267 -4.24 10.29 -5.44
CA ALA A 267 -5.44 9.71 -4.84
C ALA A 267 -5.43 9.85 -3.32
N LEU A 268 -4.30 9.53 -2.67
CA LEU A 268 -4.15 9.67 -1.22
C LEU A 268 -4.28 11.14 -0.78
N THR A 269 -3.66 12.07 -1.51
CA THR A 269 -3.76 13.49 -1.23
C THR A 269 -5.20 13.94 -1.31
N LYS A 270 -5.90 13.72 -2.43
CA LYS A 270 -7.33 14.08 -2.56
C LYS A 270 -8.20 13.43 -1.49
N ALA A 271 -7.94 12.17 -1.12
CA ALA A 271 -8.62 11.48 -0.02
C ALA A 271 -8.48 12.18 1.33
N GLN A 272 -7.32 12.78 1.61
CA GLN A 272 -7.04 13.47 2.86
C GLN A 272 -7.46 14.95 2.84
N THR A 273 -7.37 15.63 1.70
CA THR A 273 -7.53 17.10 1.61
C THR A 273 -8.85 17.56 1.01
N LYS A 274 -9.51 16.74 0.18
CA LYS A 274 -10.75 17.11 -0.52
C LYS A 274 -11.97 16.33 -0.04
N TYR A 275 -11.85 15.01 0.06
CA TYR A 275 -12.96 14.12 0.36
C TYR A 275 -13.41 14.00 1.82
N PRO A 276 -12.76 14.59 2.85
CA PRO A 276 -13.40 14.69 4.16
C PRO A 276 -14.76 15.38 4.05
N THR A 277 -15.81 14.83 4.66
CA THR A 277 -17.20 15.21 4.41
C THR A 277 -17.47 16.71 4.53
N GLN A 278 -16.96 17.35 5.57
CA GLN A 278 -17.14 18.79 5.80
C GLN A 278 -16.48 19.64 4.71
N THR A 279 -15.23 19.31 4.41
CA THR A 279 -14.37 19.93 3.40
C THR A 279 -14.98 19.82 1.99
N HIS A 280 -15.46 18.62 1.64
CA HIS A 280 -16.10 18.37 0.34
C HIS A 280 -17.43 19.10 0.17
N THR A 281 -18.25 19.12 1.22
CA THR A 281 -19.55 19.81 1.20
C THR A 281 -19.38 21.32 1.06
N ALA A 282 -18.40 21.90 1.75
CA ALA A 282 -18.06 23.31 1.61
C ALA A 282 -17.63 23.66 0.17
N LEU A 283 -16.73 22.86 -0.41
CA LEU A 283 -16.29 23.05 -1.80
C LEU A 283 -17.45 23.02 -2.80
N ILE A 284 -18.36 22.05 -2.66
CA ILE A 284 -19.54 21.95 -3.53
C ILE A 284 -20.45 23.18 -3.34
N ALA A 285 -20.63 23.66 -2.11
CA ALA A 285 -21.45 24.83 -1.83
C ALA A 285 -20.87 26.10 -2.47
N ASP A 286 -19.55 26.31 -2.35
CA ASP A 286 -18.86 27.47 -2.93
C ASP A 286 -18.94 27.45 -4.47
N ILE A 287 -18.69 26.28 -5.08
CA ILE A 287 -18.80 26.11 -6.53
C ILE A 287 -20.25 26.31 -7.00
N ARG A 288 -21.24 25.87 -6.20
CA ARG A 288 -22.66 26.11 -6.51
C ARG A 288 -22.99 27.59 -6.51
N ILE A 289 -22.53 28.35 -5.52
CA ILE A 289 -22.75 29.81 -5.46
C ILE A 289 -22.14 30.48 -6.70
N SER A 290 -20.90 30.15 -7.04
CA SER A 290 -20.20 30.70 -8.22
C SER A 290 -20.91 30.32 -9.53
N LEU A 291 -21.37 29.08 -9.67
CA LEU A 291 -22.12 28.61 -10.83
C LEU A 291 -23.43 29.40 -11.02
N LEU A 292 -24.21 29.56 -9.95
CA LEU A 292 -25.47 30.30 -9.98
C LEU A 292 -25.26 31.78 -10.32
N GLU A 293 -24.20 32.37 -9.76
CA GLU A 293 -23.83 33.75 -10.06
C GLU A 293 -23.46 33.93 -11.54
N MET A 294 -22.71 32.99 -12.12
CA MET A 294 -22.36 33.03 -13.54
C MET A 294 -23.57 32.77 -14.46
N ILE A 295 -24.46 31.85 -14.11
CA ILE A 295 -25.73 31.67 -14.83
C ILE A 295 -26.54 32.97 -14.82
N ARG A 296 -26.62 33.64 -13.66
CA ARG A 296 -27.30 34.94 -13.54
C ARG A 296 -26.69 35.99 -14.46
N LYS A 297 -25.35 36.10 -14.46
CA LYS A 297 -24.62 37.04 -15.33
C LYS A 297 -24.90 36.78 -16.81
N VAL A 298 -24.85 35.52 -17.25
CA VAL A 298 -25.16 35.14 -18.64
C VAL A 298 -26.61 35.47 -19.02
N LEU A 299 -27.59 35.11 -18.18
CA LEU A 299 -29.00 35.44 -18.41
C LEU A 299 -29.21 36.94 -18.53
N HIS A 300 -28.57 37.70 -17.64
CA HIS A 300 -28.60 39.14 -17.65
C HIS A 300 -28.03 39.75 -18.94
N THR A 301 -26.91 39.23 -19.43
CA THR A 301 -26.30 39.65 -20.70
C THR A 301 -27.20 39.37 -21.90
N THR A 302 -28.15 38.44 -21.81
CA THR A 302 -29.19 38.22 -22.84
C THR A 302 -30.46 39.08 -22.65
N GLY A 303 -30.52 39.92 -21.63
CA GLY A 303 -31.70 40.74 -21.32
C GLY A 303 -32.78 40.01 -20.53
N ARG A 304 -32.55 38.78 -20.06
CA ARG A 304 -33.51 38.00 -19.26
C ARG A 304 -33.39 38.37 -17.79
N ARG A 305 -34.29 39.23 -17.34
CA ARG A 305 -34.22 39.85 -16.01
C ARG A 305 -35.02 39.12 -14.94
N ASN A 306 -36.04 38.36 -15.31
CA ASN A 306 -36.94 37.67 -14.39
C ASN A 306 -36.38 36.33 -13.86
N TRP A 307 -35.05 36.18 -13.81
CA TRP A 307 -34.42 34.92 -13.37
C TRP A 307 -34.79 34.58 -11.92
N GLN A 308 -35.11 35.58 -11.08
CA GLN A 308 -35.55 35.38 -9.70
C GLN A 308 -36.83 34.55 -9.60
N THR A 309 -37.71 34.63 -10.61
CA THR A 309 -38.94 33.81 -10.67
C THR A 309 -38.63 32.32 -10.75
N TYR A 310 -37.48 31.97 -11.34
CA TYR A 310 -37.03 30.60 -11.54
C TYR A 310 -35.82 30.23 -10.68
N SER A 311 -35.46 31.05 -9.68
CA SER A 311 -34.25 30.84 -8.88
C SER A 311 -34.22 29.46 -8.23
N SER A 312 -35.33 29.02 -7.63
CA SER A 312 -35.46 27.69 -7.01
C SER A 312 -35.30 26.54 -8.01
N TYR A 313 -35.78 26.71 -9.24
CA TYR A 313 -35.62 25.72 -10.31
C TYR A 313 -34.16 25.66 -10.79
N VAL A 314 -33.54 26.81 -11.03
CA VAL A 314 -32.13 26.91 -11.45
C VAL A 314 -31.19 26.38 -10.36
N GLU A 315 -31.47 26.66 -9.10
CA GLU A 315 -30.75 26.12 -7.94
C GLU A 315 -30.79 24.59 -7.91
N LYS A 316 -31.99 24.00 -8.08
CA LYS A 316 -32.15 22.54 -8.14
C LYS A 316 -31.41 21.93 -9.33
N CYS A 317 -31.43 22.59 -10.48
CA CYS A 317 -30.70 22.14 -11.66
C CYS A 317 -29.18 22.17 -11.44
N ALA A 318 -28.65 23.24 -10.86
CA ALA A 318 -27.24 23.34 -10.50
C ALA A 318 -26.83 22.26 -9.49
N GLU A 319 -27.69 21.96 -8.50
CA GLU A 319 -27.46 20.89 -7.54
C GLU A 319 -27.37 19.51 -8.21
N ASN A 320 -28.29 19.19 -9.13
CA ASN A 320 -28.26 17.92 -9.86
C ASN A 320 -26.95 17.73 -10.65
N VAL A 321 -26.54 18.76 -11.39
CA VAL A 321 -25.30 18.77 -12.19
C VAL A 321 -24.08 18.57 -11.28
N LEU A 322 -23.98 19.35 -10.19
CA LEU A 322 -22.85 19.26 -9.26
C LEU A 322 -22.81 17.94 -8.49
N ASN A 323 -23.96 17.33 -8.19
CA ASN A 323 -24.03 16.00 -7.59
C ASN A 323 -23.47 14.92 -8.53
N LEU A 324 -23.75 14.99 -9.83
CA LEU A 324 -23.17 14.09 -10.82
C LEU A 324 -21.66 14.32 -10.98
N ALA A 325 -21.21 15.57 -11.05
CA ALA A 325 -19.80 15.93 -11.14
C ALA A 325 -19.01 15.50 -9.88
N SER A 326 -19.60 15.65 -8.70
CA SER A 326 -19.04 15.20 -7.41
C SER A 326 -18.87 13.68 -7.35
N ARG A 327 -19.86 12.93 -7.86
CA ARG A 327 -19.77 11.46 -7.97
C ARG A 327 -18.67 11.05 -8.95
N LEU A 328 -18.57 11.73 -10.08
CA LEU A 328 -17.52 11.50 -11.08
C LEU A 328 -16.13 11.80 -10.51
N ASP A 329 -15.96 12.94 -9.83
CA ASP A 329 -14.72 13.30 -9.17
C ASP A 329 -14.33 12.27 -8.10
N THR A 330 -15.28 11.80 -7.29
CA THR A 330 -15.03 10.78 -6.28
C THR A 330 -14.55 9.46 -6.91
N LEU A 331 -15.14 9.08 -8.05
CA LEU A 331 -14.76 7.88 -8.80
C LEU A 331 -13.33 8.02 -9.37
N LEU A 332 -13.02 9.16 -9.97
CA LEU A 332 -11.70 9.46 -10.55
C LEU A 332 -10.61 9.68 -9.50
N GLY A 333 -10.96 10.18 -8.32
CA GLY A 333 -10.02 10.58 -7.28
C GLY A 333 -9.70 9.51 -6.25
N LYS A 334 -10.55 8.49 -6.09
CA LYS A 334 -10.33 7.40 -5.11
C LYS A 334 -9.74 6.14 -5.70
N ASP A 335 -9.94 5.91 -7.00
CA ASP A 335 -9.52 4.67 -7.65
C ASP A 335 -8.06 4.78 -8.14
N VAL A 336 -7.14 4.16 -7.41
CA VAL A 336 -5.70 4.05 -7.78
C VAL A 336 -5.50 3.01 -8.88
N SER A 337 -6.46 2.12 -9.07
CA SER A 337 -6.35 0.96 -9.98
C SER A 337 -6.72 1.31 -11.42
N ASN A 338 -7.44 2.40 -11.65
CA ASN A 338 -7.81 2.81 -12.99
C ASN A 338 -6.60 3.31 -13.80
N PRO A 339 -6.57 3.06 -15.13
CA PRO A 339 -5.72 3.85 -16.00
C PRO A 339 -6.01 5.32 -15.71
N THR A 340 -4.99 6.18 -15.74
CA THR A 340 -5.10 7.57 -15.30
C THR A 340 -6.09 8.35 -16.13
N LEU A 341 -7.37 8.28 -15.79
CA LEU A 341 -8.42 8.96 -16.49
C LEU A 341 -8.35 10.44 -16.12
N LYS A 342 -8.32 11.28 -17.14
CA LYS A 342 -8.34 12.73 -17.01
C LYS A 342 -9.56 13.28 -17.71
N VAL A 343 -10.38 14.00 -16.96
CA VAL A 343 -11.43 14.84 -17.53
C VAL A 343 -10.76 16.09 -18.07
N PHE A 344 -11.22 16.59 -19.20
CA PHE A 344 -10.74 17.86 -19.74
C PHE A 344 -11.89 18.72 -20.24
N CYS A 345 -11.68 20.03 -20.17
CA CYS A 345 -12.56 21.05 -20.66
C CYS A 345 -11.69 22.02 -21.45
N ALA A 346 -11.98 22.18 -22.75
CA ALA A 346 -11.39 23.24 -23.56
C ALA A 346 -11.88 24.61 -23.09
N ILE A 347 -10.95 25.55 -23.00
CA ILE A 347 -11.17 26.93 -22.55
C ILE A 347 -11.20 27.83 -23.79
N GLY A 348 -11.87 28.98 -23.69
CA GLY A 348 -11.85 30.00 -24.73
C GLY A 348 -10.41 30.41 -25.08
N GLY A 349 -10.08 30.41 -26.37
CA GLY A 349 -8.75 30.68 -26.91
C GLY A 349 -7.91 29.44 -27.21
N ASP A 350 -8.34 28.24 -26.78
CA ASP A 350 -7.64 27.00 -27.12
C ASP A 350 -7.71 26.71 -28.62
N SER A 351 -6.64 26.13 -29.18
CA SER A 351 -6.66 25.63 -30.54
C SER A 351 -7.52 24.36 -30.65
N PHE A 352 -8.42 24.33 -31.64
CA PHE A 352 -9.25 23.15 -31.88
C PHE A 352 -8.40 21.93 -32.25
N ALA A 353 -8.60 20.81 -31.54
CA ALA A 353 -7.89 19.56 -31.76
C ALA A 353 -8.88 18.43 -32.12
N GLU A 354 -8.95 18.04 -33.40
CA GLU A 354 -9.90 17.02 -33.90
C GLU A 354 -9.77 15.67 -33.16
N GLY A 355 -8.58 15.34 -32.66
CA GLY A 355 -8.35 14.11 -31.90
C GLY A 355 -9.10 14.06 -30.57
N THR A 356 -9.26 15.20 -29.89
CA THR A 356 -9.82 15.30 -28.53
C THR A 356 -11.15 16.06 -28.47
N MET A 357 -11.51 16.79 -29.54
CA MET A 357 -12.65 17.70 -29.57
C MET A 357 -13.58 17.41 -30.74
N GLU A 358 -14.86 17.76 -30.56
CA GLU A 358 -15.92 17.69 -31.56
C GLU A 358 -16.65 19.04 -31.63
N ASP A 359 -16.94 19.56 -32.82
CA ASP A 359 -17.69 20.82 -32.99
C ASP A 359 -19.18 20.59 -32.74
N THR A 360 -19.77 21.32 -31.79
CA THR A 360 -21.18 21.21 -31.43
C THR A 360 -22.12 21.65 -32.55
N CYS A 361 -21.71 22.61 -33.39
CA CYS A 361 -22.57 23.20 -34.43
C CYS A 361 -22.44 22.49 -35.77
N PHE A 362 -21.23 22.07 -36.15
CA PHE A 362 -20.95 21.43 -37.45
C PHE A 362 -20.00 20.24 -37.30
N PRO A 363 -20.49 19.08 -36.83
CA PRO A 363 -19.65 17.91 -36.56
C PRO A 363 -18.95 17.35 -37.81
N GLU A 364 -19.47 17.63 -39.00
CA GLU A 364 -18.93 17.12 -40.27
C GLU A 364 -17.80 17.98 -40.87
N ASN A 365 -17.56 19.19 -40.35
CA ASN A 365 -16.71 20.19 -41.01
C ASN A 365 -15.28 20.24 -40.42
N LYS A 366 -14.43 19.33 -40.90
CA LYS A 366 -13.08 19.06 -40.37
C LYS A 366 -11.99 20.06 -40.76
N THR A 367 -12.24 20.94 -41.73
CA THR A 367 -11.18 21.69 -42.44
C THR A 367 -10.92 23.09 -41.92
N HIS A 368 -11.70 23.56 -40.95
CA HIS A 368 -11.52 24.92 -40.45
C HIS A 368 -10.54 24.94 -39.27
N VAL A 369 -9.48 25.72 -39.38
CA VAL A 369 -8.71 26.20 -38.23
C VAL A 369 -9.55 27.29 -37.58
N GLY A 370 -9.77 27.20 -36.27
CA GLY A 370 -10.52 28.23 -35.56
C GLY A 370 -10.45 28.02 -34.06
N ASP A 371 -10.45 29.14 -33.33
CA ASP A 371 -10.33 29.14 -31.88
C ASP A 371 -11.58 28.54 -31.23
N VAL A 372 -11.34 27.68 -30.25
CA VAL A 372 -12.38 27.18 -29.36
C VAL A 372 -12.82 28.33 -28.47
N VAL A 373 -14.12 28.42 -28.25
CA VAL A 373 -14.70 29.45 -27.39
C VAL A 373 -15.04 28.91 -26.01
N GLY A 374 -15.40 27.64 -25.95
CA GLY A 374 -15.64 26.92 -24.71
C GLY A 374 -16.17 25.52 -24.99
N SER A 375 -16.16 24.68 -23.97
CA SER A 375 -16.72 23.32 -24.06
C SER A 375 -18.18 23.31 -23.66
N THR A 376 -19.06 22.80 -24.52
CA THR A 376 -20.43 22.49 -24.12
C THR A 376 -20.50 21.19 -23.33
N ASP A 377 -19.62 20.24 -23.64
CA ASP A 377 -19.57 18.92 -23.00
C ASP A 377 -18.14 18.62 -22.53
N LEU A 378 -18.00 17.94 -21.40
CA LEU A 378 -16.72 17.52 -20.86
C LEU A 378 -16.15 16.32 -21.63
N GLY A 379 -14.83 16.30 -21.82
CA GLY A 379 -14.10 15.19 -22.44
C GLY A 379 -13.42 14.27 -21.41
N LEU A 380 -13.05 13.06 -21.85
CA LEU A 380 -12.31 12.08 -21.07
C LEU A 380 -11.22 11.43 -21.91
N CYS A 381 -10.00 11.44 -21.40
CA CYS A 381 -8.88 10.74 -22.00
C CYS A 381 -8.09 9.95 -20.95
N VAL A 382 -7.32 8.99 -21.43
CA VAL A 382 -6.25 8.40 -20.63
C VAL A 382 -5.07 9.40 -20.64
N GLN A 383 -4.46 9.64 -19.48
CA GLN A 383 -3.37 10.59 -19.32
C GLN A 383 -2.16 10.25 -20.21
N ASP A 384 -1.26 11.21 -20.40
CA ASP A 384 0.02 11.04 -21.11
C ASP A 384 -0.12 10.63 -22.58
N GLY A 385 -1.16 11.16 -23.26
CA GLY A 385 -1.39 10.93 -24.68
C GLY A 385 -2.05 9.58 -24.98
N GLY A 386 -2.62 8.94 -23.97
CA GLY A 386 -3.44 7.75 -24.17
C GLY A 386 -4.73 8.03 -24.95
N PRO A 387 -5.53 6.98 -25.25
CA PRO A 387 -6.71 7.11 -26.07
C PRO A 387 -7.74 8.07 -25.47
N VAL A 388 -8.40 8.82 -26.35
CA VAL A 388 -9.57 9.64 -26.00
C VAL A 388 -10.78 8.72 -25.92
N LEU A 389 -11.36 8.61 -24.73
CA LEU A 389 -12.53 7.78 -24.46
C LEU A 389 -13.83 8.53 -24.80
N ARG A 390 -13.82 9.84 -24.55
CA ARG A 390 -14.89 10.78 -24.92
C ARG A 390 -14.28 12.10 -25.36
N LYS A 391 -14.67 12.57 -26.54
CA LYS A 391 -14.28 13.89 -27.04
C LYS A 391 -15.09 14.96 -26.30
N ALA A 392 -14.45 16.07 -25.97
CA ALA A 392 -15.16 17.25 -25.49
C ALA A 392 -15.92 17.87 -26.67
N ARG A 393 -17.19 18.19 -26.50
CA ARG A 393 -17.89 19.01 -27.48
C ARG A 393 -17.62 20.46 -27.23
N VAL A 394 -17.23 21.19 -28.27
CA VAL A 394 -16.77 22.55 -28.17
C VAL A 394 -17.50 23.46 -29.14
N LEU A 395 -17.72 24.68 -28.68
CA LEU A 395 -18.27 25.76 -29.48
C LEU A 395 -17.11 26.46 -30.19
N ARG A 396 -17.21 26.58 -31.51
CA ARG A 396 -16.19 27.24 -32.34
C ARG A 396 -16.67 28.60 -32.79
N LEU A 397 -15.77 29.58 -32.77
CA LEU A 397 -16.12 30.96 -33.07
C LEU A 397 -16.67 31.12 -34.50
N SER A 398 -16.00 30.50 -35.48
CA SER A 398 -16.42 30.51 -36.88
C SER A 398 -17.81 29.89 -37.08
N SER A 399 -18.11 28.82 -36.35
CA SER A 399 -19.40 28.13 -36.39
C SER A 399 -20.51 29.01 -35.84
N VAL A 400 -20.25 29.71 -34.74
CA VAL A 400 -21.24 30.60 -34.12
C VAL A 400 -21.51 31.84 -34.95
N ILE A 401 -20.47 32.46 -35.52
CA ILE A 401 -20.64 33.65 -36.38
C ILE A 401 -21.55 33.31 -37.56
N ARG A 402 -21.35 32.14 -38.20
CA ARG A 402 -22.20 31.67 -39.31
C ARG A 402 -23.66 31.40 -38.95
N VAL A 403 -23.97 31.16 -37.68
CA VAL A 403 -25.35 30.97 -37.20
C VAL A 403 -26.03 32.30 -36.92
N VAL A 404 -25.25 33.35 -36.65
CA VAL A 404 -25.73 34.68 -36.26
C VAL A 404 -25.82 35.63 -37.46
N GLU A 405 -24.90 35.52 -38.41
CA GLU A 405 -24.93 36.17 -39.72
C GLU A 405 -25.86 35.42 -40.69
#